data_AF-A0AAD4K1L8-F1
#
_entry.id   AF-A0AAD4K1L8-F1
#
_cell.length_a   1.000
_cell.length_b   1.000
_cell.length_c   1.000
_cell.angle_alpha   90.00
_cell.angle_beta   90.00
_cell.angle_gamma   90.00
#
_symmetry.space_group_name_H-M   'P 1'
#
loop_
_entity.id
_entity.type
_entity.pdbx_description
1 polymer ?
#
loop_
_entity_poly.entity_id
_entity_poly.type
_entity_poly.pdbx_seq_one_letter_code
_entity_poly.pdbx_strand_id
1 'polypeptide(L)'
;MFGNLKKKLSHAIQEGIVISESLQQHYRQRVSSSSSNNNSSNQTSAATTPTTPLGLNESFTSSRSSSHSLADGVPTHLNVAAGCNLLSKYEDDWQQIHASNEQNAEQAAAIATQITSIQQRASGQQATISELNSCLAALPALVVKLRASAETLKSLEEMGAQLEIELEKLQDLCEECEMQEFVLDQQFLLSQHKQRKLNELEQYRQKIAAEHQQKIRAHEQQLRQLQKERQAVFDDAFRSDLEEYKQRGQLTKIPTKVSKQTSLDEVVLEQNDVEAKDALEQFLNG
;
A
#
# COMPACT_ATOMS: atom_id res chain seq x y z
N MET A 1 5.84 1.46 -17.36
CA MET A 1 4.53 0.76 -17.41
C MET A 1 3.31 1.71 -17.43
N PHE A 2 3.42 2.95 -16.95
CA PHE A 2 2.31 3.93 -16.92
C PHE A 2 1.79 4.43 -18.29
N GLY A 3 2.62 4.43 -19.34
CA GLY A 3 2.22 4.92 -20.66
C GLY A 3 1.13 4.07 -21.34
N ASN A 4 1.10 2.76 -21.09
CA ASN A 4 0.08 1.87 -21.67
C ASN A 4 -1.27 2.00 -20.97
N LEU A 5 -1.29 2.32 -19.68
CA LEU A 5 -2.52 2.54 -18.93
C LEU A 5 -3.20 3.84 -19.35
N LYS A 6 -2.43 4.91 -19.57
CA LYS A 6 -2.94 6.19 -20.08
C LYS A 6 -3.57 6.05 -21.48
N LYS A 7 -2.95 5.26 -22.36
CA LYS A 7 -3.52 4.96 -23.69
C LYS A 7 -4.81 4.16 -23.61
N LYS A 8 -4.87 3.13 -22.75
CA LYS A 8 -6.10 2.34 -22.55
C LYS A 8 -7.23 3.17 -21.94
N LEU A 9 -6.94 4.05 -20.98
CA LEU A 9 -7.92 4.95 -20.39
C LEU A 9 -8.43 5.97 -21.42
N SER A 10 -7.54 6.57 -22.22
CA SER A 10 -7.92 7.48 -23.29
C SER A 10 -8.81 6.80 -24.33
N HIS A 11 -8.51 5.55 -24.67
CA HIS A 11 -9.30 4.77 -25.62
C HIS A 11 -10.70 4.46 -25.05
N ALA A 12 -10.77 4.02 -23.79
CA ALA A 12 -12.05 3.74 -23.11
C ALA A 12 -12.93 5.00 -22.96
N ILE A 13 -12.33 6.16 -22.71
CA ILE A 13 -13.06 7.44 -22.67
C ILE A 13 -13.61 7.77 -24.06
N GLN A 14 -12.82 7.56 -25.11
CA GLN A 14 -13.22 7.85 -26.49
C GLN A 14 -14.35 6.91 -26.96
N GLU A 15 -14.29 5.63 -26.61
CA GLU A 15 -15.38 4.67 -26.84
C GLU A 15 -16.64 5.05 -26.04
N GLY A 16 -16.49 5.47 -24.79
CA GLY A 16 -17.61 5.96 -23.97
C GLY A 16 -18.31 7.17 -24.59
N ILE A 17 -17.55 8.11 -25.17
CA ILE A 17 -18.10 9.26 -25.89
C ILE A 17 -18.90 8.80 -27.11
N VAL A 18 -18.35 7.90 -27.93
CA VAL A 18 -19.02 7.37 -29.13
C VAL A 18 -20.33 6.65 -28.77
N ILE A 19 -20.32 5.84 -27.70
CA ILE A 19 -21.52 5.13 -27.23
C ILE A 19 -22.57 6.14 -26.77
N SER A 20 -22.19 7.16 -26.00
CA SER A 20 -23.11 8.19 -25.52
C SER A 20 -23.75 8.99 -26.68
N GLU A 21 -22.96 9.30 -27.71
CA GLU A 21 -23.44 10.01 -28.90
C GLU A 21 -24.40 9.14 -29.72
N SER A 22 -24.11 7.85 -29.89
CA SER A 22 -24.99 6.91 -30.59
C SER A 22 -26.35 6.75 -29.88
N LEU A 23 -26.34 6.70 -28.54
CA LEU A 23 -27.56 6.61 -27.73
C LEU A 23 -28.40 7.89 -27.85
N GLN A 24 -27.76 9.06 -27.87
CA GLN A 24 -28.42 10.35 -28.01
C GLN A 24 -29.00 10.55 -29.43
N GLN A 25 -28.32 10.04 -30.46
CA GLN A 25 -28.85 10.01 -31.83
C GLN A 25 -30.08 9.09 -31.94
N HIS A 26 -30.04 7.91 -31.31
CA HIS A 26 -31.18 6.98 -31.28
C HIS A 26 -32.39 7.57 -30.53
N TYR A 27 -32.15 8.33 -29.46
CA TYR A 27 -33.20 9.07 -28.77
C TYR A 27 -33.83 10.15 -29.66
N ARG A 28 -33.01 10.96 -30.36
CA ARG A 28 -33.51 11.96 -31.32
C ARG A 28 -34.35 11.31 -32.42
N GLN A 29 -33.91 10.20 -33.01
CA GLN A 29 -34.66 9.50 -34.05
C GLN A 29 -36.03 8.98 -33.56
N ARG A 30 -36.15 8.54 -32.31
CA ARG A 30 -37.46 8.15 -31.72
C ARG A 30 -38.39 9.34 -31.46
N VAL A 31 -37.85 10.47 -31.03
CA VAL A 31 -38.65 11.69 -30.79
C VAL A 31 -39.11 12.30 -32.12
N SER A 32 -38.27 12.29 -33.15
CA SER A 32 -38.61 12.75 -34.51
C SER A 32 -39.65 11.84 -35.18
N SER A 33 -39.55 10.52 -35.05
CA SER A 33 -40.53 9.59 -35.60
C SER A 33 -41.88 9.63 -34.87
N SER A 34 -41.89 9.98 -33.57
CA SER A 34 -43.13 10.21 -32.82
C SER A 34 -43.82 11.53 -33.18
N SER A 35 -43.09 12.51 -33.74
CA SER A 35 -43.65 13.82 -34.14
C SER A 35 -44.26 13.83 -35.54
N SER A 36 -43.93 12.86 -36.41
CA SER A 36 -44.49 12.75 -37.77
C SER A 36 -45.82 12.00 -37.87
N ASN A 37 -46.33 11.42 -36.77
CA ASN A 37 -47.54 10.58 -36.80
C ASN A 37 -48.80 11.25 -36.23
N ASN A 38 -48.77 12.57 -36.05
CA ASN A 38 -49.86 13.33 -35.44
C ASN A 38 -50.40 14.40 -36.39
N ASN A 39 -50.87 14.00 -37.56
CA ASN A 39 -51.72 14.87 -38.38
C ASN A 39 -52.68 14.07 -39.29
N SER A 40 -53.68 13.41 -38.70
CA SER A 40 -54.86 12.93 -39.41
C SER A 40 -55.97 12.52 -38.44
N SER A 41 -56.54 13.50 -37.72
CA SER A 41 -57.87 13.35 -37.11
C SER A 41 -58.60 14.68 -37.12
N ASN A 42 -59.49 14.84 -38.10
CA ASN A 42 -60.54 15.84 -38.04
C ASN A 42 -61.81 15.28 -38.68
N GLN A 43 -62.95 15.62 -38.08
CA GLN A 43 -64.36 15.28 -38.37
C GLN A 43 -64.90 14.12 -37.51
N THR A 44 -65.54 14.33 -36.35
CA THR A 44 -66.79 15.05 -35.97
C THR A 44 -68.10 14.36 -36.38
N SER A 45 -68.89 14.03 -35.35
CA SER A 45 -70.38 14.00 -35.32
C SER A 45 -71.06 12.81 -36.03
N ALA A 46 -72.18 12.21 -35.61
CA ALA A 46 -73.17 12.51 -34.58
C ALA A 46 -73.95 11.21 -34.25
N ALA A 47 -74.58 11.19 -33.07
CA ALA A 47 -75.65 10.27 -32.73
C ALA A 47 -76.91 10.52 -33.57
N THR A 48 -77.60 9.46 -34.00
CA THR A 48 -79.07 9.37 -34.18
C THR A 48 -79.46 7.93 -34.57
N THR A 49 -80.29 7.27 -33.75
CA THR A 49 -81.40 6.41 -34.24
C THR A 49 -82.49 7.32 -34.84
N PRO A 50 -83.51 6.87 -35.61
CA PRO A 50 -83.99 5.52 -35.91
C PRO A 50 -84.26 5.33 -37.44
N THR A 51 -85.28 4.53 -37.81
CA THR A 51 -86.05 4.44 -39.08
C THR A 51 -85.80 3.23 -40.00
N THR A 52 -86.78 2.32 -39.94
CA THR A 52 -87.41 1.48 -40.97
C THR A 52 -87.14 1.86 -42.44
N PRO A 53 -87.16 0.86 -43.34
CA PRO A 53 -88.00 1.00 -44.54
C PRO A 53 -88.92 -0.20 -44.75
N LEU A 54 -90.21 0.13 -44.86
CA LEU A 54 -91.25 -0.64 -45.52
C LEU A 54 -91.12 -0.44 -47.04
N GLY A 55 -91.31 -1.51 -47.82
CA GLY A 55 -91.58 -1.50 -49.26
C GLY A 55 -91.74 -2.95 -49.74
N LEU A 56 -92.93 -3.55 -49.67
CA LEU A 56 -94.06 -3.52 -50.61
C LEU A 56 -93.78 -4.06 -52.02
N ASN A 57 -94.62 -5.03 -52.39
CA ASN A 57 -94.90 -5.61 -53.73
C ASN A 57 -93.91 -6.70 -54.18
N GLU A 58 -94.32 -7.93 -54.52
CA GLU A 58 -95.38 -8.25 -55.46
C GLU A 58 -96.37 -9.33 -55.01
N SER A 59 -97.61 -9.12 -55.44
CA SER A 59 -98.71 -10.06 -55.39
C SER A 59 -98.58 -11.08 -56.51
N PHE A 60 -98.56 -12.37 -56.19
CA PHE A 60 -99.06 -13.40 -57.10
C PHE A 60 -99.99 -14.35 -56.35
N THR A 61 -101.27 -13.99 -56.41
CA THR A 61 -102.36 -14.95 -56.34
C THR A 61 -102.16 -16.01 -57.43
N SER A 62 -101.96 -17.25 -57.03
CA SER A 62 -102.27 -18.40 -57.90
C SER A 62 -103.04 -19.42 -57.10
N SER A 63 -104.34 -19.18 -57.02
CA SER A 63 -105.33 -20.23 -56.88
C SER A 63 -105.18 -21.19 -58.05
N ARG A 64 -104.49 -22.31 -57.81
CA ARG A 64 -104.65 -23.52 -58.60
C ARG A 64 -105.13 -24.62 -57.67
N SER A 65 -106.46 -24.69 -57.60
CA SER A 65 -107.19 -25.89 -57.27
C SER A 65 -106.81 -26.98 -58.27
N SER A 66 -105.87 -27.84 -57.89
CA SER A 66 -105.69 -29.17 -58.47
C SER A 66 -106.07 -30.19 -57.42
N SER A 67 -107.26 -30.74 -57.61
CA SER A 67 -107.81 -31.89 -56.90
C SER A 67 -106.80 -33.05 -56.84
N HIS A 68 -106.25 -33.31 -55.67
CA HIS A 68 -105.63 -34.61 -55.37
C HIS A 68 -106.74 -35.58 -54.97
N SER A 69 -107.02 -36.56 -55.83
CA SER A 69 -107.64 -37.82 -55.40
C SER A 69 -106.54 -38.69 -54.78
N LEU A 70 -106.36 -38.59 -53.47
CA LEU A 70 -105.67 -39.59 -52.68
C LEU A 70 -106.68 -40.19 -51.70
N ALA A 71 -106.78 -41.51 -51.81
CA ALA A 71 -107.72 -42.36 -51.11
C ALA A 71 -107.41 -42.49 -49.60
N ASP A 72 -108.47 -42.83 -48.88
CA ASP A 72 -108.57 -43.40 -47.54
C ASP A 72 -108.10 -42.60 -46.31
N GLY A 73 -109.10 -42.17 -45.53
CA GLY A 73 -109.02 -42.21 -44.06
C GLY A 73 -108.72 -40.90 -43.33
N VAL A 74 -108.51 -39.77 -44.00
CA VAL A 74 -108.21 -38.49 -43.32
C VAL A 74 -109.45 -37.56 -43.32
N PRO A 75 -109.90 -37.05 -42.15
CA PRO A 75 -111.05 -36.15 -42.07
C PRO A 75 -110.86 -34.91 -42.95
N THR A 76 -111.86 -34.59 -43.79
CA THR A 76 -111.86 -33.51 -44.79
C THR A 76 -111.81 -32.08 -44.21
N HIS A 77 -111.66 -31.93 -42.89
CA HIS A 77 -111.49 -30.64 -42.20
C HIS A 77 -110.03 -30.37 -41.75
N LEU A 78 -109.10 -31.28 -42.05
CA LEU A 78 -107.67 -31.03 -41.82
C LEU A 78 -107.03 -30.42 -43.07
N ASN A 79 -106.63 -29.16 -42.96
CA ASN A 79 -105.86 -28.48 -44.00
C ASN A 79 -104.40 -28.96 -43.97
N VAL A 80 -104.12 -30.04 -44.70
CA VAL A 80 -102.79 -30.63 -44.83
C VAL A 80 -101.76 -29.61 -45.32
N ALA A 81 -102.15 -28.69 -46.21
CA ALA A 81 -101.26 -27.63 -46.71
C ALA A 81 -100.86 -26.62 -45.63
N ALA A 82 -101.76 -26.32 -44.67
CA ALA A 82 -101.41 -25.49 -43.52
C ALA A 82 -100.39 -26.19 -42.59
N GLY A 83 -100.47 -27.51 -42.46
CA GLY A 83 -99.47 -28.32 -41.75
C GLY A 83 -98.10 -28.29 -42.43
N CYS A 84 -98.06 -28.45 -43.76
CA CYS A 84 -96.81 -28.36 -44.54
C CYS A 84 -96.18 -26.95 -44.47
N ASN A 85 -96.98 -25.89 -44.59
CA ASN A 85 -96.47 -24.52 -44.49
C ASN A 85 -95.93 -24.20 -43.09
N LEU A 86 -96.60 -24.69 -42.05
CA LEU A 86 -96.14 -24.52 -40.67
C LEU A 86 -94.81 -25.26 -40.45
N LEU A 87 -94.68 -26.48 -40.98
CA LEU A 87 -93.44 -27.25 -40.91
C LEU A 87 -92.31 -26.55 -41.66
N SER A 88 -92.54 -26.08 -42.88
CA SER A 88 -91.55 -25.33 -43.67
C SER A 88 -91.08 -24.09 -42.94
N LYS A 89 -92.00 -23.32 -42.33
CA LYS A 89 -91.62 -22.15 -41.53
C LYS A 89 -90.74 -22.53 -40.33
N TYR A 90 -91.09 -23.58 -39.60
CA TYR A 90 -90.28 -24.03 -38.46
C TYR A 90 -88.93 -24.62 -38.89
N GLU A 91 -88.86 -25.24 -40.06
CA GLU A 91 -87.61 -25.71 -40.67
C GLU A 91 -86.71 -24.53 -41.04
N ASP A 92 -87.25 -23.50 -41.68
CA ASP A 92 -86.53 -22.26 -42.02
C ASP A 92 -86.07 -21.51 -40.76
N ASP A 93 -86.96 -21.33 -39.78
CA ASP A 93 -86.66 -20.71 -38.49
C ASP A 93 -85.55 -21.50 -37.76
N TRP A 94 -85.62 -22.83 -37.76
CA TRP A 94 -84.59 -23.70 -37.16
C TRP A 94 -83.25 -23.57 -37.89
N GLN A 95 -83.25 -23.58 -39.22
CA GLN A 95 -82.04 -23.45 -40.03
C GLN A 95 -81.37 -22.10 -39.80
N GLN A 96 -82.14 -21.01 -39.70
CA GLN A 96 -81.62 -19.68 -39.40
C GLN A 96 -81.00 -19.63 -37.99
N ILE A 97 -81.69 -20.17 -36.98
CA ILE A 97 -81.16 -20.24 -35.61
C ILE A 97 -79.88 -21.07 -35.58
N HIS A 98 -79.85 -22.21 -36.28
CA HIS A 98 -78.69 -23.09 -36.32
C HIS A 98 -77.48 -22.40 -36.97
N ALA A 99 -77.66 -21.75 -38.12
CA ALA A 99 -76.61 -21.00 -38.78
C ALA A 99 -76.09 -19.83 -37.92
N SER A 100 -77.00 -19.10 -37.25
CA SER A 100 -76.60 -18.03 -36.34
C SER A 100 -75.85 -18.55 -35.11
N ASN A 101 -76.21 -19.73 -34.60
CA ASN A 101 -75.53 -20.35 -33.47
C ASN A 101 -74.15 -20.86 -33.86
N GLU A 102 -73.99 -21.43 -35.05
CA GLU A 102 -72.68 -21.85 -35.58
C GLU A 102 -71.74 -20.65 -35.73
N GLN A 103 -72.22 -19.57 -36.35
CA GLN A 103 -71.44 -18.34 -36.48
C GLN A 103 -71.06 -17.74 -35.12
N ASN A 104 -71.97 -17.77 -34.15
CA ASN A 104 -71.67 -17.33 -32.78
C ASN A 104 -70.60 -18.20 -32.12
N ALA A 105 -70.69 -19.53 -32.27
CA ALA A 105 -69.70 -20.47 -31.76
C ALA A 105 -68.31 -20.24 -32.39
N GLU A 106 -68.24 -20.00 -33.70
CA GLU A 106 -66.99 -19.64 -34.39
C GLU A 106 -66.39 -18.33 -33.87
N GLN A 107 -67.22 -17.29 -33.71
CA GLN A 107 -66.78 -16.00 -33.16
C GLN A 107 -66.31 -16.12 -31.70
N ALA A 108 -67.03 -16.89 -30.88
CA ALA A 108 -66.65 -17.16 -29.50
C ALA A 108 -65.31 -17.93 -29.43
N ALA A 109 -65.10 -18.90 -30.31
CA ALA A 109 -63.84 -19.63 -30.41
C ALA A 109 -62.69 -18.68 -30.82
N ALA A 110 -62.90 -17.82 -31.81
CA ALA A 110 -61.90 -16.83 -32.22
C ALA A 110 -61.52 -15.90 -31.07
N ILE A 111 -62.49 -15.38 -30.31
CA ILE A 111 -62.24 -14.54 -29.14
C ILE A 111 -61.47 -15.32 -28.06
N ALA A 112 -61.84 -16.58 -27.80
CA ALA A 112 -61.14 -17.41 -26.82
C ALA A 112 -59.65 -17.61 -27.16
N THR A 113 -59.31 -17.77 -28.45
CA THR A 113 -57.90 -17.82 -28.88
C THR A 113 -57.16 -16.51 -28.61
N GLN A 114 -57.79 -15.36 -28.86
CA GLN A 114 -57.20 -14.05 -28.58
C GLN A 114 -56.99 -13.84 -27.08
N ILE A 115 -57.99 -14.16 -26.25
CA ILE A 115 -57.89 -14.10 -24.78
C ILE A 115 -56.73 -14.96 -24.29
N THR A 116 -56.61 -16.19 -24.78
CA THR A 116 -55.51 -17.10 -24.42
C THR A 116 -54.15 -16.51 -24.79
N SER A 117 -54.02 -15.91 -25.98
CA SER A 117 -52.78 -15.25 -26.40
C SER A 117 -52.40 -14.05 -25.53
N ILE A 118 -53.39 -13.26 -25.09
CA ILE A 118 -53.19 -12.13 -24.18
C ILE A 118 -52.78 -12.62 -22.81
N GLN A 119 -53.45 -13.65 -22.30
CA GLN A 119 -53.12 -14.26 -21.01
C GLN A 119 -51.69 -14.79 -20.99
N GLN A 120 -51.24 -15.47 -22.05
CA GLN A 120 -49.86 -15.95 -22.16
C GLN A 120 -48.84 -14.80 -22.19
N ARG A 121 -49.15 -13.71 -22.89
CA ARG A 121 -48.28 -12.52 -22.92
C ARG A 121 -48.22 -11.85 -21.56
N ALA A 122 -49.37 -11.69 -20.90
CA ALA A 122 -49.48 -11.05 -19.60
C ALA A 122 -48.75 -11.88 -18.51
N SER A 123 -48.89 -13.21 -18.52
CA SER A 123 -48.15 -14.07 -17.59
C SER A 123 -46.64 -14.03 -17.84
N GLY A 124 -46.21 -14.00 -19.11
CA GLY A 124 -44.81 -13.81 -19.47
C GLY A 124 -44.26 -12.47 -18.96
N GLN A 125 -44.99 -11.37 -19.16
CA GLN A 125 -44.62 -10.06 -18.63
C GLN A 125 -44.55 -10.06 -17.11
N GLN A 126 -45.52 -10.66 -16.43
CA GLN A 126 -45.51 -10.80 -14.97
C GLN A 126 -44.28 -11.54 -14.47
N ALA A 127 -43.88 -12.63 -15.13
CA ALA A 127 -42.66 -13.36 -14.79
C ALA A 127 -41.41 -12.48 -14.93
N THR A 128 -41.26 -11.76 -16.06
CA THR A 128 -40.11 -10.86 -16.27
C THR A 128 -40.06 -9.72 -15.25
N ILE A 129 -41.21 -9.14 -14.89
CA ILE A 129 -41.28 -8.08 -13.87
C ILE A 129 -40.93 -8.64 -12.50
N SER A 130 -41.38 -9.86 -12.17
CA SER A 130 -41.03 -10.52 -10.91
C SER A 130 -39.54 -10.80 -10.80
N GLU A 131 -38.91 -11.26 -11.89
CA GLU A 131 -37.45 -11.47 -11.94
C GLU A 131 -36.69 -10.15 -11.76
N LEU A 132 -37.10 -9.10 -12.50
CA LEU A 132 -36.50 -7.77 -12.35
C LEU A 132 -36.63 -7.25 -10.92
N ASN A 133 -37.81 -7.41 -10.30
CA ASN A 133 -38.04 -6.97 -8.93
C ASN A 133 -37.15 -7.75 -7.94
N SER A 134 -36.98 -9.05 -8.13
CA SER A 134 -36.03 -9.86 -7.36
C SER A 134 -34.59 -9.35 -7.47
N CYS A 135 -34.13 -9.03 -8.69
CA CYS A 135 -32.81 -8.45 -8.92
C CYS A 135 -32.65 -7.07 -8.25
N LEU A 136 -33.67 -6.22 -8.34
CA LEU A 136 -33.65 -4.89 -7.71
C LEU A 136 -33.68 -5.00 -6.18
N ALA A 137 -34.40 -5.97 -5.62
CA ALA A 137 -34.42 -6.24 -4.18
C ALA A 137 -33.06 -6.70 -3.64
N ALA A 138 -32.17 -7.25 -4.48
CA ALA A 138 -30.81 -7.64 -4.10
C ALA A 138 -29.81 -6.47 -4.07
N LEU A 139 -30.10 -5.33 -4.72
CA LEU A 139 -29.19 -4.18 -4.78
C LEU A 139 -28.82 -3.59 -3.41
N PRO A 140 -29.74 -3.40 -2.45
CA PRO A 140 -29.39 -2.90 -1.12
C PRO A 140 -28.36 -3.78 -0.40
N ALA A 141 -28.48 -5.11 -0.53
CA ALA A 141 -27.53 -6.05 0.07
C ALA A 141 -26.13 -5.92 -0.57
N LEU A 142 -26.06 -5.72 -1.89
CA LEU A 142 -24.80 -5.45 -2.59
C LEU A 142 -24.18 -4.12 -2.16
N VAL A 143 -24.99 -3.09 -1.96
CA VAL A 143 -24.54 -1.78 -1.45
C VAL A 143 -23.96 -1.91 -0.04
N VAL A 144 -24.58 -2.69 0.85
CA VAL A 144 -24.04 -2.95 2.20
C VAL A 144 -22.69 -3.66 2.12
N LYS A 145 -22.56 -4.69 1.28
CA LYS A 145 -21.27 -5.39 1.07
C LYS A 145 -20.19 -4.45 0.51
N LEU A 146 -20.55 -3.59 -0.43
CA LEU A 146 -19.64 -2.59 -0.99
C LEU A 146 -19.17 -1.60 0.08
N ARG A 147 -20.08 -1.10 0.93
CA ARG A 147 -19.73 -0.22 2.04
C ARG A 147 -18.81 -0.91 3.05
N ALA A 148 -19.11 -2.16 3.42
CA ALA A 148 -18.23 -2.94 4.29
C ALA A 148 -16.83 -3.11 3.67
N SER A 149 -16.75 -3.38 2.36
CA SER A 149 -15.45 -3.46 1.66
C SER A 149 -14.70 -2.12 1.66
N ALA A 150 -15.41 -1.00 1.49
CA ALA A 150 -14.82 0.34 1.55
C ALA A 150 -14.33 0.68 2.96
N GLU A 151 -15.06 0.26 4.01
CA GLU A 151 -14.63 0.40 5.41
C GLU A 151 -13.37 -0.42 5.69
N THR A 152 -13.31 -1.67 5.21
CA THR A 152 -12.09 -2.49 5.35
C THR A 152 -10.89 -1.88 4.62
N LEU A 153 -11.09 -1.30 3.44
CA LEU A 153 -10.04 -0.62 2.70
C LEU A 153 -9.54 0.61 3.49
N LYS A 154 -10.45 1.40 4.03
CA LYS A 154 -10.10 2.58 4.85
C LYS A 154 -9.32 2.19 6.11
N SER A 155 -9.71 1.10 6.77
CA SER A 155 -8.97 0.58 7.94
C SER A 155 -7.57 0.10 7.57
N LEU A 156 -7.41 -0.53 6.39
CA LEU A 156 -6.09 -0.92 5.87
C LEU A 156 -5.23 0.30 5.53
N GLU A 157 -5.81 1.35 4.95
CA GLU A 157 -5.10 2.61 4.69
C GLU A 157 -4.61 3.26 6.00
N GLU A 158 -5.43 3.30 7.03
CA GLU A 158 -5.05 3.82 8.35
C GLU A 158 -3.94 2.99 9.00
N MET A 159 -4.04 1.66 8.95
CA MET A 159 -2.99 0.77 9.42
C MET A 159 -1.69 0.93 8.62
N GLY A 160 -1.79 1.15 7.31
CA GLY A 160 -0.66 1.46 6.43
C GLY A 160 0.04 2.75 6.85
N ALA A 161 -0.70 3.82 7.07
CA ALA A 161 -0.16 5.09 7.54
C ALA A 161 0.51 4.96 8.92
N GLN A 162 -0.08 4.18 9.84
CA GLN A 162 0.54 3.92 11.13
C GLN A 162 1.84 3.12 10.99
N LEU A 163 1.88 2.14 10.09
CA LEU A 163 3.09 1.37 9.82
C LEU A 163 4.21 2.25 9.25
N GLU A 164 3.89 3.18 8.34
CA GLU A 164 4.85 4.15 7.80
C GLU A 164 5.48 4.98 8.92
N ILE A 165 4.67 5.48 9.87
CA ILE A 165 5.15 6.23 11.03
C ILE A 165 6.06 5.38 11.93
N GLU A 166 5.68 4.13 12.22
CA GLU A 166 6.52 3.25 13.05
C GLU A 166 7.82 2.85 12.33
N LEU A 167 7.80 2.74 11.00
CA LEU A 167 8.98 2.45 10.20
C LEU A 167 9.95 3.64 10.17
N GLU A 168 9.43 4.87 10.07
CA GLU A 168 10.23 6.09 10.20
C GLU A 168 10.92 6.17 11.57
N LYS A 169 10.18 5.93 12.66
CA LYS A 169 10.77 5.86 14.02
C LYS A 169 11.84 4.78 14.15
N LEU A 170 11.64 3.63 13.52
CA LEU A 170 12.62 2.56 13.53
C LEU A 170 13.88 2.96 12.76
N GLN A 171 13.73 3.65 11.63
CA GLN A 171 14.86 4.18 10.88
C GLN A 171 15.65 5.18 11.73
N ASP A 172 14.98 6.15 12.37
CA ASP A 172 15.62 7.12 13.27
C ASP A 172 16.41 6.42 14.39
N LEU A 173 15.84 5.35 14.96
CA LEU A 173 16.49 4.58 16.00
C LEU A 173 17.73 3.83 15.49
N CYS A 174 17.67 3.27 14.28
CA CYS A 174 18.83 2.62 13.66
C CYS A 174 19.95 3.64 13.41
N GLU A 175 19.64 4.80 12.85
CA GLU A 175 20.60 5.87 12.60
C GLU A 175 21.27 6.35 13.91
N GLU A 176 20.50 6.48 14.99
CA GLU A 176 21.02 6.81 16.31
C GLU A 176 21.95 5.70 16.86
N CYS A 177 21.60 4.43 16.68
CA CYS A 177 22.45 3.31 17.11
C CYS A 177 23.80 3.31 16.35
N GLU A 178 23.76 3.50 15.03
CA GLU A 178 24.96 3.58 14.19
C GLU A 178 25.85 4.76 14.60
N MET A 179 25.26 5.91 14.91
CA MET A 179 25.99 7.08 15.40
C MET A 179 26.65 6.79 16.75
N GLN A 180 25.94 6.15 17.68
CA GLN A 180 26.49 5.79 18.98
C GLN A 180 27.65 4.80 18.88
N GLU A 181 27.52 3.78 18.03
CA GLU A 181 28.59 2.82 17.74
C GLU A 181 29.83 3.53 17.19
N PHE A 182 29.64 4.42 16.21
CA PHE A 182 30.73 5.21 15.65
C PHE A 182 31.46 6.07 16.70
N VAL A 183 30.71 6.76 17.57
CA VAL A 183 31.29 7.58 18.64
C VAL A 183 32.08 6.73 19.62
N LEU A 184 31.56 5.57 20.02
CA LEU A 184 32.24 4.64 20.92
C LEU A 184 33.55 4.11 20.31
N ASP A 185 33.54 3.75 19.04
CA ASP A 185 34.74 3.30 18.32
C ASP A 185 35.82 4.39 18.25
N GLN A 186 35.41 5.64 17.95
CA GLN A 186 36.35 6.77 17.97
C GLN A 186 36.91 7.02 19.37
N GLN A 187 36.07 6.94 20.41
CA GLN A 187 36.52 7.09 21.79
C GLN A 187 37.50 5.98 22.19
N PHE A 188 37.22 4.73 21.79
CA PHE A 188 38.10 3.60 22.02
C PHE A 188 39.46 3.79 21.34
N LEU A 189 39.46 4.22 20.07
CA LEU A 189 40.69 4.49 19.32
C LEU A 189 41.53 5.60 19.97
N LEU A 190 40.90 6.68 20.41
CA LEU A 190 41.56 7.77 21.13
C LEU A 190 42.16 7.29 22.46
N SER A 191 41.43 6.48 23.22
CA SER A 191 41.90 5.89 24.47
C SER A 191 43.11 4.97 24.25
N GLN A 192 43.04 4.11 23.23
CA GLN A 192 44.14 3.22 22.85
C GLN A 192 45.40 4.02 22.44
N HIS A 193 45.22 5.06 21.62
CA HIS A 193 46.34 5.91 21.20
C HIS A 193 46.98 6.64 22.40
N LYS A 194 46.17 7.18 23.30
CA LYS A 194 46.64 7.80 24.54
C LYS A 194 47.44 6.82 25.39
N GLN A 195 46.95 5.60 25.59
CA GLN A 195 47.65 4.57 26.35
C GLN A 195 48.98 4.17 25.69
N ARG A 196 49.01 4.02 24.36
CA ARG A 196 50.23 3.74 23.61
C ARG A 196 51.28 4.84 23.84
N LYS A 197 50.86 6.12 23.77
CA LYS A 197 51.75 7.26 24.02
C LYS A 197 52.27 7.31 25.45
N LEU A 198 51.45 6.99 26.45
CA LEU A 198 51.91 6.88 27.83
C LEU A 198 52.96 5.77 27.99
N ASN A 199 52.74 4.61 27.38
CA ASN A 199 53.70 3.50 27.41
C ASN A 199 55.02 3.89 26.71
N GLU A 200 54.96 4.58 25.57
CA GLU A 200 56.16 5.08 24.87
C GLU A 200 56.96 6.06 25.74
N LEU A 201 56.28 6.99 26.42
CA LEU A 201 56.93 7.94 27.34
C LEU A 201 57.57 7.23 28.53
N GLU A 202 56.90 6.24 29.10
CA GLU A 202 57.43 5.46 30.22
C GLU A 202 58.66 4.64 29.81
N GLN A 203 58.62 4.00 28.63
CA GLN A 203 59.79 3.33 28.07
C GLN A 203 60.96 4.28 27.84
N TYR A 204 60.69 5.50 27.35
CA TYR A 204 61.72 6.51 27.16
C TYR A 204 62.34 6.95 28.48
N ARG A 205 61.53 7.18 29.52
CA ARG A 205 62.00 7.48 30.88
C ARG A 205 62.87 6.37 31.44
N GLN A 206 62.45 5.12 31.31
CA GLN A 206 63.24 3.96 31.76
C GLN A 206 64.58 3.86 31.04
N LYS A 207 64.62 4.11 29.72
CA LYS A 207 65.88 4.15 28.95
C LYS A 207 66.82 5.23 29.46
N ILE A 208 66.33 6.46 29.64
CA ILE A 208 67.14 7.56 30.17
C ILE A 208 67.67 7.22 31.57
N ALA A 209 66.82 6.70 32.45
CA ALA A 209 67.23 6.31 33.80
C ALA A 209 68.31 5.22 33.78
N ALA A 210 68.17 4.21 32.90
CA ALA A 210 69.16 3.16 32.73
C ALA A 210 70.49 3.70 32.18
N GLU A 211 70.46 4.57 31.17
CA GLU A 211 71.64 5.23 30.61
C GLU A 211 72.36 6.09 31.67
N HIS A 212 71.60 6.86 32.44
CA HIS A 212 72.14 7.68 33.52
C HIS A 212 72.79 6.80 34.61
N GLN A 213 72.12 5.74 35.03
CA GLN A 213 72.65 4.80 36.01
C GLN A 213 73.92 4.10 35.49
N GLN A 214 73.97 3.74 34.20
CA GLN A 214 75.17 3.17 33.59
C GLN A 214 76.33 4.18 33.56
N LYS A 215 76.06 5.45 33.21
CA LYS A 215 77.07 6.53 33.24
C LYS A 215 77.63 6.73 34.64
N ILE A 216 76.78 6.77 35.67
CA ILE A 216 77.22 6.87 37.07
C ILE A 216 78.12 5.69 37.44
N ARG A 217 77.69 4.46 37.17
CA ARG A 217 78.49 3.26 37.48
C ARG A 217 79.85 3.29 36.78
N ALA A 218 79.90 3.69 35.51
CA ALA A 218 81.14 3.80 34.76
C ALA A 218 82.08 4.85 35.37
N HIS A 219 81.55 6.02 35.73
CA HIS A 219 82.31 7.08 36.40
C HIS A 219 82.82 6.64 37.77
N GLU A 220 82.00 5.99 38.60
CA GLU A 220 82.41 5.42 39.88
C GLU A 220 83.51 4.37 39.74
N GLN A 221 83.41 3.49 38.75
CA GLN A 221 84.44 2.48 38.46
C GLN A 221 85.76 3.13 38.05
N GLN A 222 85.72 4.13 37.17
CA GLN A 222 86.90 4.88 36.76
C GLN A 222 87.57 5.58 37.96
N LEU A 223 86.77 6.22 38.83
CA LEU A 223 87.29 6.86 40.03
C LEU A 223 87.92 5.86 41.01
N ARG A 224 87.29 4.69 41.22
CA ARG A 224 87.86 3.60 42.04
C ARG A 224 89.16 3.07 41.47
N GLN A 225 89.25 2.92 40.15
CA GLN A 225 90.47 2.46 39.48
C GLN A 225 91.61 3.46 39.66
N LEU A 226 91.33 4.75 39.45
CA LEU A 226 92.30 5.83 39.66
C LEU A 226 92.79 5.87 41.11
N GLN A 227 91.89 5.69 42.08
CA GLN A 227 92.26 5.62 43.50
C GLN A 227 93.16 4.42 43.81
N LYS A 228 92.86 3.23 43.24
CA LYS A 228 93.70 2.03 43.40
C LYS A 228 95.09 2.21 42.80
N GLU A 229 95.18 2.79 41.60
CA GLU A 229 96.46 3.09 40.95
C GLU A 229 97.28 4.07 41.79
N ARG A 230 96.65 5.14 42.28
CA ARG A 230 97.29 6.10 43.19
C ARG A 230 97.79 5.45 44.47
N GLN A 231 96.98 4.58 45.09
CA GLN A 231 97.39 3.83 46.28
C GLN A 231 98.56 2.90 46.00
N ALA A 232 98.55 2.17 44.87
CA ALA A 232 99.65 1.30 44.49
C ALA A 232 100.97 2.06 44.25
N VAL A 233 100.91 3.24 43.63
CA VAL A 233 102.08 4.13 43.47
C VAL A 233 102.61 4.60 44.83
N PHE A 234 101.72 4.97 45.75
CA PHE A 234 102.13 5.36 47.10
C PHE A 234 102.73 4.20 47.89
N ASP A 235 102.15 2.99 47.80
CA ASP A 235 102.68 1.80 48.46
C ASP A 235 104.05 1.39 47.91
N ASP A 236 104.26 1.52 46.60
CA ASP A 236 105.55 1.24 45.95
C ASP A 236 106.62 2.26 46.34
N ALA A 237 106.26 3.56 46.32
CA ALA A 237 107.13 4.62 46.82
C ALA A 237 107.49 4.40 48.30
N PHE A 238 106.51 4.02 49.14
CA PHE A 238 106.73 3.73 50.55
C PHE A 238 107.67 2.53 50.75
N ARG A 239 107.55 1.47 49.95
CA ARG A 239 108.49 0.33 50.00
C ARG A 239 109.90 0.77 49.64
N SER A 240 110.04 1.58 48.59
CA SER A 240 111.33 2.14 48.18
C SER A 240 111.95 3.00 49.28
N ASP A 241 111.16 3.87 49.92
CA ASP A 241 111.57 4.69 51.06
C ASP A 241 112.02 3.84 52.27
N LEU A 242 111.31 2.75 52.54
CA LEU A 242 111.62 1.81 53.63
C LEU A 242 112.91 1.02 53.33
N GLU A 243 113.14 0.66 52.07
CA GLU A 243 114.41 0.08 51.61
C GLU A 243 115.57 1.08 51.70
N GLU A 244 115.36 2.34 51.31
CA GLU A 244 116.36 3.40 51.45
C GLU A 244 116.72 3.60 52.92
N TYR A 245 115.73 3.64 53.82
CA TYR A 245 115.95 3.75 55.26
C TYR A 245 116.76 2.57 55.81
N LYS A 246 116.45 1.33 55.39
CA LYS A 246 117.21 0.13 55.81
C LYS A 246 118.66 0.17 55.35
N GLN A 247 118.95 0.75 54.19
CA GLN A 247 120.30 0.82 53.63
C GLN A 247 121.12 1.99 54.19
N ARG A 248 120.51 3.16 54.42
CA ARG A 248 121.21 4.41 54.76
C ARG A 248 121.02 4.87 56.21
N GLY A 249 120.09 4.27 56.96
CA GLY A 249 119.77 4.63 58.35
C GLY A 249 119.00 5.95 58.53
N GLN A 250 118.68 6.66 57.44
CA GLN A 250 117.96 7.93 57.46
C GLN A 250 117.23 8.15 56.12
N LEU A 251 115.95 8.57 56.16
CA LEU A 251 115.15 8.83 54.94
C LEU A 251 115.55 10.15 54.28
N THR A 252 115.55 10.20 52.94
CA THR A 252 115.62 11.46 52.21
C THR A 252 114.32 12.23 52.39
N LYS A 253 114.36 13.39 53.05
CA LYS A 253 113.16 14.22 53.23
C LYS A 253 112.73 14.76 51.87
N ILE A 254 111.53 14.39 51.43
CA ILE A 254 110.86 15.07 50.33
C ILE A 254 110.80 16.56 50.70
N PRO A 255 111.31 17.48 49.86
CA PRO A 255 111.21 18.90 50.12
C PRO A 255 109.74 19.30 50.05
N THR A 256 109.10 19.40 51.21
CA THR A 256 107.85 20.12 51.35
C THR A 256 108.13 21.58 50.97
N LYS A 257 107.63 22.02 49.82
CA LYS A 257 107.33 23.44 49.65
C LYS A 257 106.24 23.77 50.66
N VAL A 258 106.68 24.22 51.83
CA VAL A 258 105.87 24.71 52.93
C VAL A 258 105.18 25.97 52.43
N SER A 259 103.99 25.85 51.85
CA SER A 259 103.07 26.97 51.70
C SER A 259 101.95 26.79 52.70
N LYS A 260 102.25 27.27 53.91
CA LYS A 260 101.34 27.66 55.00
C LYS A 260 100.45 26.56 55.61
N GLN A 261 100.44 26.60 56.93
CA GLN A 261 99.58 25.85 57.83
C GLN A 261 98.12 26.13 57.51
N THR A 262 97.35 25.11 57.15
CA THR A 262 95.90 25.09 57.40
C THR A 262 95.66 23.94 58.38
N SER A 263 95.52 24.29 59.65
CA SER A 263 95.02 23.38 60.68
C SER A 263 93.57 23.02 60.38
N LEU A 264 93.21 21.75 60.63
CA LEU A 264 91.86 21.21 60.41
C LEU A 264 90.74 21.91 61.21
N ASP A 265 91.08 22.74 62.19
CA ASP A 265 90.12 23.55 62.96
C ASP A 265 89.65 24.81 62.22
N GLU A 266 90.19 25.11 61.04
CA GLU A 266 89.88 26.33 60.28
C GLU A 266 89.49 26.00 58.82
N VAL A 267 88.51 25.11 58.64
CA VAL A 267 87.71 25.10 57.41
C VAL A 267 86.47 25.94 57.66
N VAL A 268 86.62 27.26 57.51
CA VAL A 268 85.46 28.11 57.25
C VAL A 268 84.99 27.75 55.85
N LEU A 269 83.79 27.16 55.74
CA LEU A 269 83.09 27.08 54.46
C LEU A 269 82.95 28.52 53.96
N GLU A 270 83.75 28.91 52.97
CA GLU A 270 83.54 30.17 52.28
C GLU A 270 82.14 30.13 51.70
N GLN A 271 81.22 30.85 52.35
CA GLN A 271 79.89 31.13 51.86
C GLN A 271 80.03 32.06 50.66
N ASN A 272 80.53 31.59 49.51
CA ASN A 272 80.40 32.25 48.19
C ASN A 272 81.02 31.47 47.00
N ASP A 273 80.97 30.14 46.98
CA ASP A 273 81.12 29.43 45.69
C ASP A 273 79.80 29.50 44.92
N VAL A 274 79.64 30.56 44.12
CA VAL A 274 78.55 30.72 43.15
C VAL A 274 78.48 29.52 42.21
N GLU A 275 79.63 28.91 41.92
CA GLU A 275 79.78 27.72 41.07
C GLU A 275 79.21 26.44 41.72
N ALA A 276 79.30 26.33 43.05
CA ALA A 276 78.70 25.21 43.80
C ALA A 276 77.18 25.33 43.92
N LYS A 277 76.64 26.56 43.97
CA LYS A 277 75.19 26.80 43.89
C LYS A 277 74.64 26.49 42.50
N ASP A 278 75.38 26.83 41.45
CA ASP A 278 75.00 26.54 40.07
C ASP A 278 75.00 25.03 39.81
N ALA A 279 76.00 24.30 40.34
CA ALA A 279 76.03 22.83 40.29
C ALA A 279 74.87 22.18 41.07
N LEU A 280 74.46 22.76 42.20
CA LEU A 280 73.34 22.26 43.01
C LEU A 280 71.98 22.57 42.36
N GLU A 281 71.81 23.75 41.77
CA GLU A 281 70.61 24.12 41.00
C GLU A 281 70.47 23.27 39.73
N GLN A 282 71.57 22.96 39.06
CA GLN A 282 71.57 22.07 37.90
C GLN A 282 71.25 20.61 38.26
N PHE A 283 71.61 20.15 39.47
CA PHE A 283 71.23 18.83 39.97
C PHE A 283 69.75 18.75 40.40
N LEU A 284 69.18 19.85 40.92
CA LEU A 284 67.79 19.90 41.40
C LEU A 284 66.76 20.16 40.29
N ASN A 285 67.16 20.80 39.19
CA ASN A 285 66.28 21.18 38.08
C ASN A 285 66.51 20.37 36.78
N GLY A 286 67.32 19.30 36.83
CA GLY A 286 67.61 18.39 35.71
C GLY A 286 66.77 17.12 35.71
#